data_AF-W1J8F5-F1
#
_entry.id   AF-W1J8F5-F1
#
_cell.length_a   1.000
_cell.length_b   1.000
_cell.length_c   1.000
_cell.angle_alpha   90.00
_cell.angle_beta   90.00
_cell.angle_gamma   90.00
#
_symmetry.space_group_name_H-M   'P 1'
#
loop_
_entity.id
_entity.type
_entity.pdbx_description
1 polymer ?
#
loop_
_entity_poly.entity_id
_entity_poly.type
_entity_poly.pdbx_seq_one_letter_code
_entity_poly.pdbx_strand_id
1 'polypeptide(L)'
;MKRCQKCGGYYGEPKKVNVGEKCCFTITTSRDGRSFNSRAVTGKLTYIFGKNCYSVVYRKTVYYVEHITHPDDPSPIMLAFSESCNCPRR
;
A
#
# COMPACT_ATOMS: atom_id res chain seq x y z
N MET A 1 3.66 -7.41 7.31
CA MET A 1 3.46 -8.70 6.62
C MET A 1 4.79 -9.39 6.36
N LYS A 2 4.80 -10.73 6.30
CA LYS A 2 6.01 -11.52 6.00
C LYS A 2 5.80 -12.30 4.70
N ARG A 3 6.87 -12.45 3.92
CA ARG A 3 6.88 -13.27 2.71
C ARG A 3 7.15 -14.73 3.08
N CYS A 4 6.34 -15.64 2.57
CA CYS A 4 6.57 -17.08 2.71
C CYS A 4 7.75 -17.51 1.85
N GLN A 5 8.74 -18.16 2.45
CA GLN A 5 9.90 -18.67 1.71
C GLN A 5 9.56 -19.87 0.83
N LYS A 6 8.44 -20.57 1.07
CA LYS A 6 8.03 -21.76 0.32
C LYS A 6 7.19 -21.44 -0.91
N CYS A 7 6.10 -20.70 -0.75
CA CYS A 7 5.20 -20.36 -1.86
C CYS A 7 5.36 -18.92 -2.38
N GLY A 8 6.23 -18.11 -1.77
CA GLY A 8 6.45 -16.73 -2.19
C GLY A 8 5.32 -15.74 -1.86
N GLY A 9 4.15 -16.23 -1.42
CA GLY A 9 2.99 -15.42 -1.02
C GLY A 9 3.17 -14.71 0.32
N TYR A 10 2.26 -13.78 0.66
CA TYR A 10 2.34 -12.99 1.89
C TYR A 10 1.38 -13.50 2.98
N TYR A 11 1.80 -13.38 4.25
CA TYR A 11 0.96 -13.65 5.41
C TYR A 11 1.19 -12.64 6.54
N GLY A 12 0.22 -12.55 7.45
CA GLY A 12 0.18 -11.60 8.56
C GLY A 12 -0.52 -10.29 8.20
N GLU A 13 -0.78 -9.47 9.21
CA GLU A 13 -1.43 -8.18 9.03
C GLU A 13 -0.43 -7.10 8.56
N PRO A 14 -0.88 -6.09 7.79
CA PRO A 14 -0.08 -4.92 7.50
C PRO A 14 0.22 -4.16 8.80
N LYS A 15 1.47 -3.69 8.93
CA LYS A 15 1.87 -2.85 10.05
C LYS A 15 1.05 -1.55 10.00
N LYS A 16 0.60 -1.10 11.17
CA LYS A 16 -0.03 0.21 11.32
C LYS A 16 1.01 1.30 11.02
N VAL A 17 0.56 2.37 10.36
CA VAL A 17 1.35 3.58 10.08
C VAL A 17 0.74 4.72 10.90
N ASN A 18 1.58 5.45 11.64
CA ASN A 18 1.15 6.61 12.41
C ASN A 18 1.27 7.91 11.61
N VAL A 19 0.52 8.93 12.03
CA VAL A 19 0.64 10.28 11.46
C VAL A 19 2.07 10.79 11.65
N GLY A 20 2.66 11.31 10.57
CA GLY A 20 4.05 11.76 10.55
C GLY A 20 5.05 10.70 10.05
N GLU A 21 4.66 9.44 9.94
CA GLU A 21 5.53 8.39 9.42
C GLU A 21 5.48 8.29 7.90
N LYS A 22 6.47 7.60 7.32
CA LYS A 22 6.48 7.27 5.90
C LYS A 22 5.54 6.09 5.64
N CYS A 23 4.78 6.17 4.54
CA CYS A 23 3.92 5.08 4.07
C CYS A 23 4.00 4.90 2.57
N CYS A 24 3.74 3.68 2.12
CA CYS A 24 3.58 3.32 0.73
C CYS A 24 2.11 3.37 0.32
N PHE A 25 1.83 4.04 -0.79
CA PHE A 25 0.50 4.16 -1.38
C PHE A 25 0.57 4.09 -2.90
N THR A 26 -0.57 3.89 -3.56
CA THR A 26 -0.66 3.79 -5.01
C THR A 26 -1.18 5.09 -5.60
N ILE A 27 -0.50 5.60 -6.63
CA ILE A 27 -1.01 6.68 -7.49
C ILE A 27 -1.45 6.04 -8.79
N THR A 28 -2.73 6.25 -9.14
CA THR A 28 -3.30 5.84 -10.42
C THR A 28 -3.51 7.08 -11.28
N THR A 29 -2.93 7.09 -12.46
CA THR A 29 -3.11 8.14 -13.47
C THR A 29 -3.79 7.53 -14.70
N SER A 30 -4.88 8.15 -15.15
CA SER A 30 -5.54 7.83 -16.42
C SER A 30 -5.14 8.86 -17.46
N ARG A 31 -4.78 8.43 -18.67
CA ARG A 31 -4.48 9.34 -19.79
C ARG A 31 -5.73 9.63 -20.62
N ASP A 32 -6.44 8.57 -21.01
CA ASP A 32 -7.55 8.64 -21.97
C ASP A 32 -8.74 7.75 -21.56
N GLY A 33 -8.84 7.33 -20.29
CA GLY A 33 -9.92 6.46 -19.78
C GLY A 33 -9.86 4.98 -20.23
N ARG A 34 -9.12 4.69 -21.31
CA ARG A 34 -8.90 3.32 -21.83
C ARG A 34 -7.71 2.61 -21.19
N SER A 35 -6.83 3.35 -20.53
CA SER A 35 -5.62 2.80 -19.92
C SER A 35 -5.27 3.60 -18.67
N PHE A 36 -4.92 2.87 -17.62
CA PHE A 36 -4.52 3.41 -16.34
C PHE A 36 -3.08 2.99 -16.07
N ASN A 37 -2.26 3.92 -15.59
CA ASN A 37 -0.94 3.62 -15.07
C ASN A 37 -1.00 3.74 -13.56
N SER A 38 -0.63 2.67 -12.87
CA SER A 38 -0.64 2.59 -11.41
C SER A 38 0.76 2.34 -10.92
N ARG A 39 1.24 3.17 -10.00
CA ARG A 39 2.57 3.03 -9.40
C ARG A 39 2.51 3.15 -7.88
N ALA A 40 3.30 2.33 -7.19
CA ALA A 40 3.53 2.47 -5.77
C ALA A 40 4.59 3.55 -5.51
N VAL A 41 4.33 4.43 -4.55
CA VAL A 41 5.25 5.48 -4.11
C VAL A 41 5.26 5.56 -2.59
N THR A 42 6.34 6.11 -2.03
CA THR A 42 6.47 6.35 -0.59
C THR A 42 6.29 7.84 -0.29
N GLY A 43 5.31 8.18 0.54
CA GLY A 43 5.06 9.53 1.04
C GLY A 43 5.04 9.59 2.55
N LYS A 44 4.63 10.74 3.10
CA LYS A 44 4.47 10.95 4.55
C LYS A 44 3.00 11.07 4.89
N LEU A 45 2.51 10.24 5.83
CA LEU A 45 1.13 10.31 6.29
C LEU A 45 0.91 11.60 7.08
N THR A 46 -0.09 12.40 6.70
CA THR A 46 -0.39 13.69 7.33
C THR A 46 -1.68 13.68 8.13
N TYR A 47 -2.69 12.92 7.69
CA TYR A 47 -3.96 12.88 8.40
C TYR A 47 -4.71 11.56 8.17
N ILE A 48 -5.53 11.17 9.15
CA ILE A 48 -6.43 10.01 9.09
C ILE A 48 -7.84 10.53 9.36
N PHE A 49 -8.68 10.59 8.33
CA PHE A 49 -10.04 11.15 8.44
C PHE A 49 -11.08 10.15 8.93
N GLY A 50 -10.74 8.86 8.96
CA GLY A 50 -11.66 7.79 9.33
C GLY A 50 -11.12 6.43 8.91
N LYS A 51 -12.00 5.42 8.92
CA LYS A 51 -11.64 4.07 8.47
C LYS A 51 -11.35 4.11 6.96
N ASN A 52 -10.12 3.81 6.58
CA ASN A 52 -9.64 3.80 5.18
C ASN A 52 -9.70 5.15 4.46
N CYS A 53 -9.51 6.28 5.16
CA CYS A 53 -9.39 7.60 4.52
C CYS A 53 -8.12 8.31 5.02
N TYR A 54 -7.11 8.42 4.16
CA TYR A 54 -5.79 8.94 4.51
C TYR A 54 -5.40 10.13 3.65
N SER A 55 -4.78 11.13 4.27
CA SER A 55 -4.05 12.20 3.57
C SER A 55 -2.56 11.89 3.63
N VAL A 56 -1.91 11.88 2.48
CA VAL A 56 -0.48 11.59 2.36
C VAL A 56 0.18 12.67 1.52
N VAL A 57 1.32 13.18 1.98
CA VAL A 57 2.12 14.14 1.22
C VAL A 57 3.22 13.41 0.46
N TYR A 58 3.28 13.66 -0.85
CA TYR A 58 4.35 13.20 -1.73
C TYR A 58 4.75 14.32 -2.70
N ARG A 59 6.06 14.62 -2.76
CA ARG A 59 6.62 15.69 -3.61
C ARG A 59 5.88 17.03 -3.50
N LYS A 60 5.56 17.46 -2.27
CA LYS A 60 4.82 18.71 -1.95
C LYS A 60 3.34 18.72 -2.39
N THR A 61 2.81 17.61 -2.89
CA THR A 61 1.40 17.45 -3.23
C THR A 61 0.71 16.56 -2.19
N VAL A 62 -0.50 16.94 -1.81
CA VAL A 62 -1.36 16.15 -0.92
C VAL A 62 -2.21 15.21 -1.77
N TYR A 63 -2.19 13.93 -1.42
CA TYR A 63 -3.03 12.89 -2.02
C TYR A 63 -4.01 12.38 -0.97
N TYR A 64 -5.25 12.15 -1.39
CA TYR A 64 -6.26 11.45 -0.60
C TYR A 64 -6.33 10.02 -1.12
N VAL A 65 -6.09 9.05 -0.23
CA VAL A 65 -5.99 7.64 -0.58
C VAL A 65 -6.74 6.78 0.39
N GLU A 66 -7.26 5.67 -0.11
CA GLU A 66 -8.04 4.72 0.68
C GLU A 66 -7.17 3.63 1.33
N HIS A 67 -6.03 3.34 0.71
CA HIS A 67 -5.14 2.27 1.11
C HIS A 67 -3.70 2.76 1.27
N ILE A 68 -3.13 2.49 2.43
CA ILE A 68 -1.71 2.72 2.74
C ILE A 68 -1.11 1.45 3.34
N THR A 69 0.20 1.31 3.20
CA THR A 69 1.00 0.22 3.77
C THR A 69 2.27 0.79 4.36
N HIS A 70 2.84 0.09 5.35
CA HIS A 70 4.18 0.45 5.85
C HIS A 70 5.23 0.22 4.75
N PRO A 71 6.30 1.02 4.64
CA PRO A 71 7.31 0.86 3.59
C PRO A 71 8.04 -0.48 3.59
N ASP A 72 8.17 -1.12 4.75
CA ASP A 72 8.72 -2.48 4.88
C ASP A 72 7.75 -3.59 4.42
N ASP A 73 6.47 -3.25 4.26
CA ASP A 73 5.43 -4.18 3.86
C ASP A 73 5.22 -4.13 2.33
N PRO A 74 4.69 -5.20 1.71
CA PRO A 74 4.33 -5.16 0.30
C PRO A 74 3.38 -4.00 0.04
N SER A 75 3.66 -3.23 -1.01
CA SER A 75 2.83 -2.10 -1.40
C SER A 75 1.41 -2.55 -1.76
N PRO A 76 0.41 -1.64 -1.75
CA PRO A 76 -0.97 -2.04 -1.99
C PRO A 76 -1.17 -2.66 -3.38
N ILE A 77 -0.43 -2.18 -4.38
CA ILE A 77 -0.44 -2.77 -5.73
C ILE A 77 0.19 -4.17 -5.73
N MET A 78 1.27 -4.39 -4.99
CA MET A 78 1.89 -5.71 -4.87
C MET A 78 0.92 -6.72 -4.26
N LEU A 79 0.14 -6.30 -3.26
CA LEU A 79 -0.91 -7.13 -2.65
C LEU A 79 -2.06 -7.44 -3.61
N ALA A 80 -2.41 -6.53 -4.51
CA ALA A 80 -3.44 -6.78 -5.52
C ALA A 80 -3.04 -7.86 -6.54
N PHE A 81 -1.73 -8.05 -6.78
CA PHE A 81 -1.20 -9.04 -7.73
C PHE A 81 -0.54 -10.25 -7.08
N SER A 82 -0.33 -10.25 -5.77
CA SER A 82 0.32 -11.36 -5.05
C SER A 82 -0.72 -12.25 -4.40
N GLU A 83 -0.55 -13.56 -4.56
CA GLU A 83 -1.38 -14.54 -3.86
C GLU A 83 -1.11 -14.53 -2.35
N SER A 84 -2.16 -14.81 -1.57
CA SER A 84 -2.02 -15.13 -0.15
C SER A 84 -1.23 -16.42 0.02
N CYS A 85 -0.54 -16.56 1.16
CA CYS A 85 0.20 -17.78 1.44
C CYS A 85 -0.74 -18.99 1.55
N ASN A 86 -0.62 -19.94 0.61
CA ASN A 86 -1.40 -21.18 0.56
C ASN A 86 -0.69 -22.37 1.25
N CYS A 87 0.43 -22.15 1.93
CA CYS A 87 1.10 -23.24 2.66
C CYS A 87 0.23 -23.69 3.85
N PRO A 88 0.13 -25.00 4.12
CA PRO A 88 -0.53 -25.48 5.33
C PRO A 88 0.17 -24.86 6.54
N ARG A 89 -0.61 -24.14 7.37
CA ARG A 89 -0.14 -23.64 8.66
C ARG A 89 0.23 -24.87 9.50
N ARG A 90 1.52 -25.10 9.71
CA ARG A 90 2.01 -26.09 10.68
C ARG A 90 1.85 -25.54 12.08
#